data_AF-A0A221NYN7-F1
#
_entry.id   AF-A0A221NYN7-F1
#
_cell.length_a   1.000
_cell.length_b   1.000
_cell.length_c   1.000
_cell.angle_alpha   90.00
_cell.angle_beta   90.00
_cell.angle_gamma   90.00
#
_symmetry.space_group_name_H-M   'P 1'
#
loop_
_entity.id
_entity.type
_entity.pdbx_description
1 polymer ?
#
loop_
_entity_poly.entity_id
_entity_poly.type
_entity_poly.pdbx_seq_one_letter_code
_entity_poly.pdbx_strand_id
1 'polypeptide(L)'
;MTGFDAVFLSYDEPMANSLHSRLQRTMGGTVKRLHGVHGMRRAYRLCAEVVEREQFFLADGDFAIDTDFDPATVELLEEGVSMRVWRAVNPVNGLTYGYGGLKLIRRSALRDMGEAVDVLAALPGRIEFTEHAAGITRFNQSPFHTWKAGFRECAMLARGSEHSMADDDAHQRVDAWMLSRSGEFAAYAAAGAREGVSFARQAARDPQQFDHLNDPTWLRERFTAAHGDQAVSG
;
A
#
# COMPACT_ATOMS: atom_id res chain seq x y z
N MET A 1 20.14 7.55 -16.49
CA MET A 1 18.79 8.12 -16.31
C MET A 1 17.80 7.02 -16.62
N THR A 2 16.82 6.81 -15.73
CA THR A 2 15.77 5.82 -15.93
C THR A 2 14.93 6.17 -17.16
N GLY A 3 14.49 5.16 -17.91
CA GLY A 3 13.54 5.35 -19.01
C GLY A 3 12.10 5.65 -18.55
N PHE A 4 11.87 5.64 -17.24
CA PHE A 4 10.57 5.72 -16.59
C PHE A 4 10.37 7.05 -15.87
N ASP A 5 9.14 7.54 -15.87
CA ASP A 5 8.68 8.51 -14.87
C ASP A 5 8.58 7.83 -13.49
N ALA A 6 8.61 8.64 -12.43
CA ALA A 6 8.36 8.19 -11.07
C ALA A 6 7.39 9.13 -10.35
N VAL A 7 6.45 8.55 -9.60
CA VAL A 7 5.45 9.25 -8.79
C VAL A 7 5.53 8.77 -7.35
N PHE A 8 5.56 9.72 -6.42
CA PHE A 8 5.37 9.48 -4.99
C PHE A 8 3.95 9.94 -4.61
N LEU A 9 3.11 8.97 -4.23
CA LEU A 9 1.72 9.22 -3.86
C LEU A 9 1.58 9.24 -2.34
N SER A 10 1.26 10.39 -1.77
CA SER A 10 1.13 10.59 -0.32
C SER A 10 -0.22 11.21 0.05
N TYR A 11 -0.65 11.01 1.29
CA TYR A 11 -1.86 11.61 1.84
C TYR A 11 -1.57 12.33 3.15
N ASP A 12 -1.40 11.60 4.26
CA ASP A 12 -1.20 12.14 5.60
C ASP A 12 0.02 11.57 6.34
N GLU A 13 0.88 10.83 5.63
CA GLU A 13 2.04 10.15 6.21
C GLU A 13 3.09 11.16 6.72
N PRO A 14 3.45 11.16 8.03
CA PRO A 14 4.38 12.12 8.63
C PRO A 14 5.75 12.17 7.95
N MET A 15 6.24 11.02 7.48
CA MET A 15 7.55 10.87 6.86
C MET A 15 7.54 11.15 5.35
N ALA A 16 6.40 11.48 4.74
CA ALA A 16 6.24 11.60 3.29
C ALA A 16 7.32 12.49 2.63
N ASN A 17 7.69 13.62 3.26
CA ASN A 17 8.73 14.52 2.73
C ASN A 17 10.11 13.84 2.67
N SER A 18 10.47 13.12 3.74
CA SER A 18 11.77 12.44 3.85
C SER A 18 11.84 11.23 2.90
N LEU A 19 10.75 10.49 2.76
CA LEU A 19 10.63 9.33 1.90
C LEU A 19 10.60 9.73 0.42
N HIS A 20 9.90 10.81 0.06
CA HIS A 20 9.96 11.39 -1.28
C HIS A 20 11.38 11.81 -1.66
N SER A 21 12.10 12.48 -0.75
CA SER A 21 13.50 12.87 -0.97
C SER A 21 14.42 11.67 -1.13
N ARG A 22 14.19 10.60 -0.37
CA ARG A 22 14.92 9.33 -0.48
C ARG A 22 14.67 8.68 -1.84
N LEU A 23 13.41 8.57 -2.25
CA LEU A 23 13.03 8.03 -3.54
C LEU A 23 13.65 8.82 -4.70
N GLN A 24 13.68 10.15 -4.62
CA GLN A 24 14.30 10.98 -5.64
C GLN A 24 15.80 10.69 -5.81
N ARG A 25 16.51 10.47 -4.71
CA ARG A 25 17.94 10.10 -4.75
C ARG A 25 18.15 8.73 -5.39
N THR A 26 17.39 7.72 -4.96
CA THR A 26 17.50 6.36 -5.50
C THR A 26 17.11 6.28 -6.97
N MET A 27 16.07 7.03 -7.39
CA MET A 27 15.64 7.08 -8.79
C MET A 27 16.63 7.83 -9.70
N GLY A 28 17.57 8.59 -9.12
CA GLY A 28 18.56 9.35 -9.88
C GLY A 28 17.97 10.45 -10.77
N GLY A 29 16.79 10.97 -10.42
CA GLY A 29 16.05 11.93 -11.23
C GLY A 29 14.83 12.50 -10.52
N THR A 30 14.05 13.34 -11.23
CA THR A 30 12.85 13.97 -10.67
C THR A 30 11.78 12.93 -10.38
N VAL A 31 11.25 12.96 -9.15
CA VAL A 31 10.08 12.18 -8.75
C VAL A 31 8.91 13.14 -8.57
N LYS A 32 7.86 12.99 -9.39
CA LYS A 32 6.63 13.77 -9.28
C LYS A 32 5.95 13.42 -7.96
N ARG A 33 5.33 14.39 -7.30
CA ARG A 33 4.61 14.15 -6.04
C ARG A 33 3.14 14.48 -6.21
N LEU A 34 2.29 13.51 -5.90
CA LEU A 34 0.85 13.71 -5.73
C LEU A 34 0.53 13.60 -4.25
N HIS A 35 -0.11 14.62 -3.68
CA HIS A 35 -0.31 14.73 -2.23
C HIS A 35 -1.74 15.14 -1.87
N GLY A 36 -2.28 14.58 -0.79
CA GLY A 36 -3.56 15.00 -0.20
C GLY A 36 -4.79 14.67 -1.05
N VAL A 37 -4.69 13.68 -1.95
CA VAL A 37 -5.81 13.28 -2.79
C VAL A 37 -6.78 12.41 -2.00
N HIS A 38 -8.01 12.88 -1.85
CA HIS A 38 -9.11 12.07 -1.32
C HIS A 38 -9.59 11.04 -2.35
N GLY A 39 -9.77 9.81 -1.87
CA GLY A 39 -10.23 8.66 -2.65
C GLY A 39 -9.08 7.90 -3.33
N MET A 40 -8.85 6.65 -2.90
CA MET A 40 -7.72 5.83 -3.37
C MET A 40 -7.71 5.64 -4.89
N ARG A 41 -8.85 5.30 -5.51
CA ARG A 41 -8.95 5.14 -6.97
C ARG A 41 -8.66 6.44 -7.72
N ARG A 42 -9.16 7.57 -7.21
CA ARG A 42 -8.88 8.89 -7.78
C ARG A 42 -7.40 9.23 -7.70
N ALA A 43 -6.74 8.93 -6.58
CA ALA A 43 -5.32 9.14 -6.40
C ALA A 43 -4.49 8.37 -7.45
N TYR A 44 -4.78 7.08 -7.62
CA TYR A 44 -4.14 6.22 -8.61
C TYR A 44 -4.39 6.70 -10.05
N ARG A 45 -5.63 7.07 -10.42
CA ARG A 45 -5.95 7.65 -11.74
C ARG A 45 -5.19 8.96 -12.00
N LEU A 46 -5.07 9.83 -10.99
CA LEU A 46 -4.31 11.08 -11.13
C LEU A 46 -2.81 10.85 -11.29
N CYS A 47 -2.23 9.79 -10.70
CA CYS A 47 -0.85 9.41 -10.98
C CYS A 47 -0.63 9.12 -12.47
N ALA A 48 -1.60 8.49 -13.15
CA ALA A 48 -1.54 8.27 -14.60
C ALA A 48 -1.65 9.57 -15.42
N GLU A 49 -2.24 10.63 -14.89
CA GLU A 49 -2.37 11.90 -15.63
C GLU A 49 -1.12 12.78 -15.53
N VAL A 50 -0.33 12.64 -14.47
CA VAL A 50 0.90 13.45 -14.28
C VAL A 50 2.13 12.88 -14.99
N VAL A 51 2.05 11.64 -15.48
CA VAL A 51 3.14 10.97 -16.20
C VAL A 51 3.01 11.13 -17.71
N GLU A 52 4.14 11.15 -18.39
CA GLU A 52 4.28 11.22 -19.84
C GLU A 52 4.47 9.82 -20.44
N ARG A 53 5.17 8.95 -19.70
CA ARG A 53 5.50 7.59 -20.15
C ARG A 53 4.33 6.63 -19.92
N GLU A 54 4.22 5.61 -20.78
CA GLU A 54 3.21 4.56 -20.63
C GLU A 54 3.47 3.70 -19.40
N GLN A 55 4.72 3.51 -19.02
CA GLN A 55 5.11 2.78 -17.83
C GLN A 55 5.85 3.72 -16.88
N PHE A 56 5.54 3.64 -15.59
CA PHE A 56 6.12 4.52 -14.58
C PHE A 56 6.21 3.85 -13.22
N PHE A 57 7.14 4.31 -12.39
CA PHE A 57 7.24 3.88 -11.00
C PHE A 57 6.23 4.61 -10.13
N LEU A 58 5.57 3.88 -9.24
CA LEU A 58 4.69 4.43 -8.20
C LEU A 58 5.13 3.89 -6.84
N ALA A 59 5.39 4.80 -5.92
CA ALA A 59 5.65 4.51 -4.52
C ALA A 59 4.59 5.20 -3.64
N ASP A 60 4.07 4.47 -2.67
CA ASP A 60 3.12 5.01 -1.68
C ASP A 60 3.85 5.85 -0.62
N GLY A 61 3.09 6.68 0.11
CA GLY A 61 3.59 7.72 1.01
C GLY A 61 4.40 7.21 2.19
N ASP A 62 4.35 5.90 2.44
CA ASP A 62 5.08 5.19 3.47
C ASP A 62 6.21 4.30 2.92
N PHE A 63 6.46 4.30 1.61
CA PHE A 63 7.48 3.42 1.04
C PHE A 63 8.89 4.01 1.21
N ALA A 64 9.74 3.30 1.95
CA ALA A 64 11.16 3.57 2.07
C ALA A 64 11.95 2.64 1.14
N ILE A 65 12.21 3.12 -0.07
CA ILE A 65 12.99 2.40 -1.08
C ILE A 65 14.39 2.05 -0.58
N ASP A 66 14.91 0.88 -0.93
CA ASP A 66 16.29 0.51 -0.68
C ASP A 66 17.24 1.45 -1.47
N THR A 67 18.37 1.82 -0.86
CA THR A 67 19.37 2.64 -1.56
C THR A 67 20.09 1.86 -2.66
N ASP A 68 20.06 0.53 -2.58
CA ASP A 68 20.71 -0.35 -3.55
C ASP A 68 19.78 -0.74 -4.71
N PHE A 69 18.52 -0.29 -4.69
CA PHE A 69 17.60 -0.50 -5.80
C PHE A 69 18.06 0.29 -7.03
N ASP A 70 18.44 -0.42 -8.09
CA ASP A 70 18.84 0.19 -9.36
C ASP A 70 17.66 0.22 -10.35
N PRO A 71 17.01 1.38 -10.57
CA PRO A 71 15.92 1.49 -11.53
C PRO A 71 16.39 1.36 -12.99
N ALA A 72 17.69 1.43 -13.28
CA ALA A 72 18.23 1.25 -14.63
C ALA A 72 18.26 -0.22 -15.08
N THR A 73 18.23 -1.17 -14.13
CA THR A 73 18.17 -2.62 -14.44
C THR A 73 16.74 -3.11 -14.63
N VAL A 74 15.72 -2.25 -14.47
CA VAL A 74 14.32 -2.65 -14.55
C VAL A 74 13.87 -2.73 -16.01
N GLU A 75 13.45 -3.92 -16.41
CA GLU A 75 12.86 -4.17 -17.73
C GLU A 75 11.42 -3.66 -17.84
N LEU A 76 11.01 -3.31 -19.05
CA LEU A 76 9.63 -2.98 -19.37
C LEU A 76 8.68 -4.14 -19.02
N LEU A 77 7.45 -3.81 -18.67
CA LEU A 77 6.37 -4.78 -18.53
C LEU A 77 6.09 -5.47 -19.87
N GLU A 78 5.93 -6.79 -19.85
CA GLU A 78 5.50 -7.58 -21.01
C GLU A 78 4.06 -7.24 -21.43
N GLU A 79 3.70 -7.55 -22.67
CA GLU A 79 2.33 -7.35 -23.14
C GLU A 79 1.29 -8.08 -22.26
N GLY A 80 0.21 -7.38 -21.93
CA GLY A 80 -0.85 -7.88 -21.05
C GLY A 80 -0.56 -7.80 -19.54
N VAL A 81 0.63 -7.37 -19.11
CA VAL A 81 0.98 -7.14 -17.68
C VAL A 81 0.74 -5.69 -17.25
N SER A 82 -0.27 -5.42 -16.43
CA SER A 82 -0.60 -4.04 -16.04
C SER A 82 0.31 -3.47 -14.96
N MET A 83 0.88 -4.33 -14.13
CA MET A 83 1.72 -3.91 -13.02
C MET A 83 2.72 -5.00 -12.65
N ARG A 84 3.92 -4.59 -12.27
CA ARG A 84 4.88 -5.40 -11.52
C ARG A 84 5.08 -4.78 -10.15
N VAL A 85 4.99 -5.59 -9.11
CA VAL A 85 5.12 -5.18 -7.71
C VAL A 85 6.38 -5.79 -7.12
N TRP A 86 7.26 -4.94 -6.60
CA TRP A 86 8.37 -5.39 -5.77
C TRP A 86 7.92 -5.51 -4.32
N ARG A 87 8.40 -6.53 -3.64
CA ARG A 87 8.04 -6.77 -2.23
C ARG A 87 8.57 -5.64 -1.35
N ALA A 88 7.90 -5.42 -0.24
CA ALA A 88 8.40 -4.59 0.84
C ALA A 88 8.50 -5.41 2.13
N VAL A 89 9.50 -5.09 2.94
CA VAL A 89 9.60 -5.62 4.30
C VAL A 89 8.63 -4.85 5.20
N ASN A 90 7.85 -5.58 5.97
CA ASN A 90 7.00 -5.05 7.02
C ASN A 90 7.85 -4.75 8.27
N PRO A 91 7.90 -3.51 8.76
CA PRO A 91 8.80 -3.09 9.83
C PRO A 91 8.45 -3.64 11.22
N VAL A 92 7.23 -4.15 11.45
CA VAL A 92 6.79 -4.60 12.79
C VAL A 92 6.64 -6.12 12.93
N ASN A 93 6.57 -6.86 11.82
CA ASN A 93 6.50 -8.33 11.83
C ASN A 93 7.51 -9.03 10.92
N GLY A 94 8.27 -8.29 10.11
CA GLY A 94 9.33 -8.84 9.25
C GLY A 94 8.85 -9.58 8.00
N LEU A 95 7.53 -9.71 7.78
CA LEU A 95 7.01 -10.30 6.55
C LEU A 95 7.47 -9.52 5.32
N THR A 96 7.79 -10.23 4.24
CA THR A 96 8.25 -9.62 2.99
C THR A 96 7.37 -10.08 1.83
N TYR A 97 6.48 -9.21 1.37
CA TYR A 97 5.52 -9.52 0.30
C TYR A 97 5.02 -8.22 -0.38
N GLY A 98 4.02 -8.32 -1.27
CA GLY A 98 3.59 -7.20 -2.12
C GLY A 98 2.92 -6.01 -1.41
N TYR A 99 2.53 -6.15 -0.14
CA TYR A 99 1.91 -5.06 0.63
C TYR A 99 2.86 -3.87 0.79
N GLY A 100 2.40 -2.68 0.40
CA GLY A 100 3.21 -1.45 0.44
C GLY A 100 4.42 -1.46 -0.49
N GLY A 101 4.47 -2.38 -1.45
CA GLY A 101 5.58 -2.54 -2.39
C GLY A 101 5.75 -1.40 -3.40
N LEU A 102 6.95 -1.28 -3.98
CA LEU A 102 7.19 -0.43 -5.16
C LEU A 102 6.47 -1.03 -6.37
N LYS A 103 5.92 -0.17 -7.24
CA LYS A 103 5.14 -0.62 -8.40
C LYS A 103 5.74 -0.04 -9.67
N LEU A 104 5.88 -0.85 -10.72
CA LEU A 104 5.98 -0.39 -12.10
C LEU A 104 4.62 -0.64 -12.74
N ILE A 105 3.98 0.40 -13.27
CA ILE A 105 2.58 0.35 -13.65
C ILE A 105 2.33 0.96 -15.02
N ARG A 106 1.36 0.40 -15.75
CA ARG A 106 0.84 0.98 -17.00
C ARG A 106 -0.13 2.11 -16.72
N ARG A 107 0.11 3.24 -17.39
CA ARG A 107 -0.76 4.40 -17.39
C ARG A 107 -2.14 4.05 -17.93
N SER A 108 -2.21 3.29 -19.04
CA SER A 108 -3.47 2.82 -19.62
C SER A 108 -4.29 1.98 -18.63
N ALA A 109 -3.64 1.03 -17.94
CA ALA A 109 -4.32 0.17 -16.97
C ALA A 109 -4.98 0.95 -15.82
N LEU A 110 -4.35 2.04 -15.36
CA LEU A 110 -4.95 2.90 -14.32
C LEU A 110 -6.18 3.67 -14.81
N ARG A 111 -6.19 4.06 -16.08
CA ARG A 111 -7.34 4.75 -16.70
C ARG A 111 -8.52 3.80 -16.85
N ASP A 112 -8.24 2.55 -17.19
CA ASP A 112 -9.23 1.49 -17.41
C ASP A 112 -9.56 0.69 -16.13
N MET A 113 -9.02 1.12 -14.98
CA MET A 113 -9.22 0.46 -13.69
C MET A 113 -10.71 0.44 -13.29
N GLY A 114 -11.20 -0.73 -12.89
CA GLY A 114 -12.55 -0.95 -12.39
C GLY A 114 -12.81 -0.40 -10.98
N GLU A 115 -13.84 -0.93 -10.33
CA GLU A 115 -14.34 -0.41 -9.05
C GLU A 115 -14.08 -1.33 -7.85
N ALA A 116 -13.27 -2.37 -7.99
CA ALA A 116 -12.91 -3.25 -6.87
C ALA A 116 -12.27 -2.46 -5.71
N VAL A 117 -12.42 -2.98 -4.49
CA VAL A 117 -11.87 -2.34 -3.28
C VAL A 117 -10.34 -2.43 -3.26
N ASP A 118 -9.79 -3.56 -3.72
CA ASP A 118 -8.37 -3.74 -3.99
C ASP A 118 -8.02 -3.13 -5.34
N VAL A 119 -7.08 -2.19 -5.35
CA VAL A 119 -6.61 -1.56 -6.60
C VAL A 119 -5.98 -2.59 -7.53
N LEU A 120 -5.22 -3.56 -7.01
CA LEU A 120 -4.57 -4.54 -7.88
C LEU A 120 -5.61 -5.41 -8.59
N ALA A 121 -6.71 -5.76 -7.92
CA ALA A 121 -7.80 -6.55 -8.50
C ALA A 121 -8.70 -5.72 -9.43
N ALA A 122 -8.71 -4.39 -9.25
CA ALA A 122 -9.41 -3.47 -10.13
C ALA A 122 -8.67 -3.23 -11.46
N LEU A 123 -7.38 -3.56 -11.56
CA LEU A 123 -6.62 -3.34 -12.79
C LEU A 123 -6.95 -4.41 -13.83
N PRO A 124 -7.03 -4.05 -15.13
CA PRO A 124 -7.09 -5.05 -16.19
C PRO A 124 -5.78 -5.82 -16.26
N GLY A 125 -5.75 -6.96 -16.95
CA GLY A 125 -4.50 -7.68 -17.25
C GLY A 125 -3.85 -8.40 -16.05
N ARG A 126 -2.62 -8.88 -16.25
CA ARG A 126 -1.87 -9.64 -15.24
C ARG A 126 -1.09 -8.72 -14.30
N ILE A 127 -0.95 -9.15 -13.06
CA ILE A 127 -0.08 -8.51 -12.05
C ILE A 127 1.08 -9.46 -11.75
N GLU A 128 2.30 -8.95 -11.82
CA GLU A 128 3.52 -9.67 -11.48
C GLU A 128 4.01 -9.29 -10.09
N PHE A 129 4.53 -10.26 -9.33
CA PHE A 129 5.21 -10.00 -8.06
C PHE A 129 6.66 -10.46 -8.17
N THR A 130 7.61 -9.57 -7.89
CA THR A 130 9.03 -9.94 -7.88
C THR A 130 9.39 -10.59 -6.56
N GLU A 131 10.36 -11.51 -6.57
CA GLU A 131 10.84 -12.11 -5.33
C GLU A 131 11.72 -11.16 -4.52
N HIS A 132 12.46 -10.30 -5.20
CA HIS A 132 13.31 -9.28 -4.59
C HIS A 132 12.47 -8.19 -3.93
N ALA A 133 12.87 -7.78 -2.72
CA ALA A 133 12.28 -6.66 -2.02
C ALA A 133 12.95 -5.36 -2.47
N ALA A 134 12.16 -4.32 -2.75
CA ALA A 134 12.68 -3.02 -3.15
C ALA A 134 12.78 -2.03 -1.97
N GLY A 135 12.42 -2.42 -0.75
CA GLY A 135 12.46 -1.53 0.40
C GLY A 135 11.60 -1.99 1.58
N ILE A 136 11.23 -1.02 2.41
CA ILE A 136 10.43 -1.20 3.62
C ILE A 136 9.15 -0.37 3.49
N THR A 137 7.99 -0.96 3.80
CA THR A 137 6.74 -0.17 3.95
C THR A 137 6.72 0.42 5.36
N ARG A 138 7.26 1.64 5.50
CA ARG A 138 7.39 2.36 6.77
C ARG A 138 6.05 2.92 7.21
N PHE A 139 5.00 2.11 7.31
CA PHE A 139 3.68 2.55 7.80
C PHE A 139 3.68 2.88 9.29
N ASN A 140 4.71 2.45 10.03
CA ASN A 140 4.81 2.58 11.48
C ASN A 140 5.23 3.99 11.94
N GLN A 141 4.64 5.03 11.35
CA GLN A 141 5.03 6.44 11.53
C GLN A 141 4.24 7.15 12.64
N SER A 142 3.08 6.60 13.02
CA SER A 142 2.28 7.04 14.16
C SER A 142 1.32 5.93 14.60
N PRO A 143 0.65 6.03 15.77
CA PRO A 143 -0.37 5.08 16.19
C PRO A 143 -1.45 4.85 15.12
N PHE A 144 -1.98 5.93 14.56
CA PHE A 144 -3.03 5.86 13.54
C PHE A 144 -2.56 5.16 12.26
N HIS A 145 -1.40 5.54 11.71
CA HIS A 145 -0.88 4.93 10.48
C HIS A 145 -0.62 3.43 10.66
N THR A 146 -0.10 3.06 11.82
CA THR A 146 0.22 1.68 12.17
C THR A 146 -1.04 0.84 12.34
N TRP A 147 -2.06 1.37 13.03
CA TRP A 147 -3.37 0.74 13.12
C TRP A 147 -4.04 0.63 11.75
N LYS A 148 -4.03 1.71 10.95
CA LYS A 148 -4.63 1.78 9.60
C LYS A 148 -4.07 0.70 8.69
N ALA A 149 -2.74 0.51 8.72
CA ALA A 149 -2.04 -0.52 7.98
C ALA A 149 -2.53 -1.94 8.36
N GLY A 150 -2.45 -2.30 9.65
CA GLY A 150 -2.90 -3.61 10.13
C GLY A 150 -4.40 -3.84 9.91
N PHE A 151 -5.23 -2.82 10.13
CA PHE A 151 -6.67 -2.89 9.91
C PHE A 151 -7.02 -3.21 8.46
N ARG A 152 -6.48 -2.42 7.53
CA ARG A 152 -6.78 -2.58 6.11
C ARG A 152 -6.29 -3.90 5.57
N GLU A 153 -5.03 -4.25 5.88
CA GLU A 153 -4.41 -5.45 5.37
C GLU A 153 -5.10 -6.72 5.89
N CYS A 154 -5.36 -6.82 7.19
CA CYS A 154 -6.03 -8.01 7.74
C CYS A 154 -7.50 -8.09 7.38
N ALA A 155 -8.19 -6.96 7.14
CA ALA A 155 -9.54 -6.98 6.58
C ALA A 155 -9.55 -7.56 5.15
N MET A 156 -8.59 -7.16 4.31
CA MET A 156 -8.41 -7.70 2.95
C MET A 156 -8.10 -9.19 2.97
N LEU A 157 -7.12 -9.61 3.78
CA LEU A 157 -6.72 -11.01 3.90
C LEU A 157 -7.87 -11.89 4.41
N ALA A 158 -8.62 -11.43 5.42
CA ALA A 158 -9.73 -12.19 5.99
C ALA A 158 -10.95 -12.30 5.08
N ARG A 159 -11.13 -11.37 4.14
CA ARG A 159 -12.18 -11.46 3.10
C ARG A 159 -11.82 -12.49 2.02
N GLY A 160 -10.56 -12.93 1.95
CA GLY A 160 -9.98 -13.57 0.79
C GLY A 160 -9.44 -12.50 -0.16
N SER A 161 -8.12 -12.44 -0.32
CA SER A 161 -7.53 -11.57 -1.34
C SER A 161 -8.01 -12.04 -2.72
N GLU A 162 -8.47 -11.12 -3.55
CA GLU A 162 -8.94 -11.43 -4.92
C GLU A 162 -7.80 -11.92 -5.85
N HIS A 163 -6.56 -11.80 -5.38
CA HIS A 163 -5.37 -12.42 -5.97
C HIS A 163 -5.20 -13.81 -5.39
N SER A 164 -5.09 -14.82 -6.26
CA SER A 164 -4.92 -16.25 -5.93
C SER A 164 -3.78 -16.48 -4.94
N MET A 165 -4.09 -16.39 -3.64
CA MET A 165 -3.24 -16.75 -2.53
C MET A 165 -3.85 -17.99 -1.90
N ALA A 166 -3.03 -18.96 -1.49
CA ALA A 166 -3.54 -20.09 -0.74
C ALA A 166 -4.10 -19.62 0.61
N ASP A 167 -5.24 -20.16 1.04
CA ASP A 167 -5.90 -19.77 2.29
C ASP A 167 -4.98 -19.90 3.52
N ASP A 168 -4.08 -20.89 3.52
CA ASP A 168 -3.09 -21.10 4.60
C ASP A 168 -2.08 -19.95 4.69
N ASP A 169 -1.67 -19.37 3.56
CA ASP A 169 -0.77 -18.21 3.54
C ASP A 169 -1.46 -16.96 4.10
N ALA A 170 -2.75 -16.78 3.78
CA ALA A 170 -3.53 -15.66 4.29
C ALA A 170 -3.69 -15.73 5.82
N HIS A 171 -4.00 -16.91 6.36
CA HIS A 171 -4.09 -17.11 7.81
C HIS A 171 -2.77 -16.86 8.52
N GLN A 172 -1.66 -17.39 8.02
CA GLN A 172 -0.33 -17.15 8.60
C GLN A 172 0.05 -15.67 8.63
N ARG A 173 -0.28 -14.92 7.57
CA ARG A 173 -0.03 -13.48 7.52
C ARG A 173 -0.88 -12.73 8.55
N VAL A 174 -2.17 -13.06 8.63
CA VAL A 174 -3.08 -12.47 9.63
C VAL A 174 -2.55 -12.72 11.04
N ASP A 175 -2.10 -13.94 11.35
CA ASP A 175 -1.53 -14.27 12.65
C ASP A 175 -0.27 -13.45 12.96
N ALA A 176 0.65 -13.32 12.00
CA ALA A 176 1.86 -12.50 12.16
C ALA A 176 1.53 -11.02 12.44
N TRP A 177 0.51 -10.47 11.79
CA TRP A 177 0.00 -9.13 12.08
C TRP A 177 -0.62 -9.04 13.48
N MET A 178 -1.49 -9.97 13.87
CA MET A 178 -2.12 -9.98 15.20
C MET A 178 -1.11 -10.18 16.35
N LEU A 179 0.00 -10.85 16.07
CA LEU A 179 1.08 -11.14 17.02
C LEU A 179 2.20 -10.09 17.02
N SER A 180 2.06 -9.00 16.25
CA SER A 180 3.05 -7.91 16.21
C SER A 180 3.23 -7.29 17.60
N ARG A 181 4.48 -7.30 18.09
CA ARG A 181 4.85 -6.83 19.45
C ARG A 181 6.13 -6.00 19.48
N SER A 182 6.90 -6.03 18.41
CA SER A 182 8.25 -5.44 18.34
C SER A 182 8.28 -4.37 17.26
N GLY A 183 8.97 -3.27 17.55
CA GLY A 183 9.02 -2.11 16.67
C GLY A 183 8.06 -1.01 17.10
N GLU A 184 8.26 0.17 16.52
CA GLU A 184 7.48 1.36 16.85
C GLU A 184 5.99 1.13 16.55
N PHE A 185 5.14 1.44 17.52
CA PHE A 185 3.68 1.29 17.43
C PHE A 185 3.17 -0.13 17.11
N ALA A 186 3.98 -1.19 17.25
CA ALA A 186 3.59 -2.56 16.90
C ALA A 186 2.29 -3.05 17.59
N ALA A 187 2.02 -2.58 18.80
CA ALA A 187 0.75 -2.87 19.49
C ALA A 187 -0.48 -2.34 18.72
N TYR A 188 -0.36 -1.19 18.05
CA TYR A 188 -1.41 -0.64 17.19
C TYR A 188 -1.56 -1.44 15.90
N ALA A 189 -0.49 -1.99 15.33
CA ALA A 189 -0.58 -2.91 14.18
C ALA A 189 -1.38 -4.15 14.57
N ALA A 190 -1.08 -4.75 15.72
CA ALA A 190 -1.79 -5.90 16.24
C ALA A 190 -3.26 -5.61 16.58
N ALA A 191 -3.55 -4.43 17.14
CA ALA A 191 -4.92 -3.99 17.40
C ALA A 191 -5.70 -3.81 16.09
N GLY A 192 -5.14 -3.06 15.14
CA GLY A 192 -5.71 -2.87 13.81
C GLY A 192 -5.99 -4.20 13.12
N ALA A 193 -5.03 -5.13 13.14
CA ALA A 193 -5.19 -6.46 12.57
C ALA A 193 -6.41 -7.22 13.13
N ARG A 194 -6.55 -7.27 14.46
CA ARG A 194 -7.70 -7.91 15.13
C ARG A 194 -9.03 -7.26 14.75
N GLU A 195 -9.06 -5.93 14.75
CA GLU A 195 -10.24 -5.16 14.40
C GLU A 195 -10.62 -5.30 12.92
N GLY A 196 -9.64 -5.36 12.02
CA GLY A 196 -9.81 -5.56 10.59
C GLY A 196 -10.41 -6.92 10.25
N VAL A 197 -9.94 -7.99 10.90
CA VAL A 197 -10.55 -9.32 10.76
C VAL A 197 -11.98 -9.34 11.28
N SER A 198 -12.24 -8.71 12.44
CA SER A 198 -13.60 -8.61 12.98
C SER A 198 -14.53 -7.84 12.03
N PHE A 199 -14.05 -6.74 11.47
CA PHE A 199 -14.76 -5.96 10.46
C PHE A 199 -15.06 -6.78 9.20
N ALA A 200 -14.10 -7.50 8.64
CA ALA A 200 -14.32 -8.33 7.45
C ALA A 200 -15.41 -9.40 7.68
N ARG A 201 -15.43 -10.03 8.86
CA ARG A 201 -16.47 -11.00 9.25
C ARG A 201 -17.86 -10.37 9.35
N GLN A 202 -17.95 -9.12 9.78
CA GLN A 202 -19.21 -8.37 9.85
C GLN A 202 -19.67 -7.95 8.45
N ALA A 203 -18.75 -7.42 7.64
CA ALA A 203 -18.99 -7.00 6.27
C ALA A 203 -19.35 -8.16 5.32
N ALA A 204 -19.02 -9.42 5.67
CA ALA A 204 -19.49 -10.59 4.92
C ALA A 204 -21.03 -10.69 4.84
N ARG A 205 -21.76 -10.00 5.74
CA ARG A 205 -23.23 -9.93 5.74
C ARG A 205 -23.77 -8.69 5.02
N ASP A 206 -22.91 -7.71 4.76
CA ASP A 206 -23.23 -6.44 4.12
C ASP A 206 -21.98 -5.94 3.36
N PRO A 207 -21.78 -6.42 2.11
CA PRO A 207 -20.54 -6.19 1.37
C PRO A 207 -20.24 -4.70 1.11
N GLN A 208 -21.27 -3.84 1.10
CA GLN A 208 -21.11 -2.42 0.86
C GLN A 208 -20.31 -1.72 1.98
N GLN A 209 -20.34 -2.26 3.21
CA GLN A 209 -19.53 -1.72 4.29
C GLN A 209 -18.04 -1.78 3.99
N PHE A 210 -17.61 -2.72 3.15
CA PHE A 210 -16.21 -2.92 2.82
C PHE A 210 -15.61 -1.76 2.00
N ASP A 211 -16.44 -0.92 1.37
CA ASP A 211 -15.99 0.30 0.69
C ASP A 211 -15.39 1.33 1.67
N HIS A 212 -15.84 1.33 2.93
CA HIS A 212 -15.28 2.18 3.98
C HIS A 212 -13.80 1.94 4.24
N LEU A 213 -13.27 0.77 3.84
CA LEU A 213 -11.86 0.47 3.97
C LEU A 213 -11.00 1.52 3.27
N ASN A 214 -11.51 2.14 2.20
CA ASN A 214 -10.85 3.18 1.40
C ASN A 214 -11.23 4.62 1.77
N ASP A 215 -12.02 4.83 2.82
CA ASP A 215 -12.41 6.15 3.31
C ASP A 215 -11.48 6.61 4.46
N PRO A 216 -10.60 7.60 4.24
CA PRO A 216 -9.68 8.07 5.27
C PRO A 216 -10.38 8.73 6.45
N THR A 217 -11.55 9.35 6.26
CA THR A 217 -12.32 9.98 7.33
C THR A 217 -12.91 8.90 8.23
N TRP A 218 -13.58 7.90 7.64
CA TRP A 218 -14.15 6.78 8.37
C TRP A 218 -13.11 6.01 9.18
N LEU A 219 -11.93 5.76 8.59
CA LEU A 219 -10.83 5.09 9.28
C LEU A 219 -10.36 5.89 10.50
N ARG A 220 -10.28 7.21 10.39
CA ARG A 220 -9.85 8.10 11.47
C ARG A 220 -10.89 8.19 12.58
N GLU A 221 -12.17 8.30 12.23
CA GLU A 221 -13.27 8.26 13.19
C GLU A 221 -13.30 6.93 13.96
N ARG A 222 -13.15 5.80 13.24
CA ARG A 222 -13.09 4.47 13.84
C ARG A 222 -11.92 4.32 14.80
N PHE A 223 -10.73 4.75 14.38
CA PHE A 223 -9.55 4.72 15.24
C PHE A 223 -9.76 5.55 16.50
N THR A 224 -10.28 6.77 16.36
CA THR A 224 -10.51 7.70 17.47
C THR A 224 -11.54 7.14 18.45
N ALA A 225 -12.62 6.54 17.97
CA ALA A 225 -13.64 5.92 18.81
C ALA A 225 -13.12 4.73 19.62
N ALA A 226 -12.18 3.95 19.06
CA ALA A 226 -11.63 2.75 19.69
C ALA A 226 -10.39 3.03 20.58
N HIS A 227 -9.58 4.03 20.24
CA HIS A 227 -8.24 4.27 20.84
C HIS A 227 -8.08 5.66 21.50
N GLY A 228 -9.07 6.54 21.37
CA GLY A 228 -9.10 7.88 21.97
C GLY A 228 -8.29 8.95 21.23
N ASP A 229 -8.58 10.23 21.49
CA ASP A 229 -7.97 11.39 20.81
C ASP A 229 -6.45 11.53 21.06
N GLN A 230 -5.93 11.08 22.21
CA GLN A 230 -4.51 11.23 22.53
C GLN A 230 -3.58 10.42 21.61
N ALA A 231 -4.11 9.43 20.87
CA ALA A 231 -3.36 8.66 19.88
C ALA A 231 -3.36 9.31 18.48
N VAL A 232 -4.10 10.41 18.28
CA VAL A 232 -4.26 11.11 16.99
C VAL A 232 -3.20 12.20 16.79
N SER A 233 -2.64 12.72 17.88
CA SER A 233 -1.68 13.84 17.89
C SER A 233 -0.21 13.44 18.09
N GLY A 234 0.07 12.14 18.24
CA GLY A 234 1.42 11.60 18.41
C GLY A 234 2.08 11.22 17.10
#